data_AF-A0AB37AZS4-F1
#
_entry.id   AF-A0AB37AZS4-F1
#
_cell.length_a   1.000
_cell.length_b   1.000
_cell.length_c   1.000
_cell.angle_alpha   90.00
_cell.angle_beta   90.00
_cell.angle_gamma   90.00
#
_symmetry.space_group_name_H-M   'P 1'
#
loop_
_entity.id
_entity.type
_entity.pdbx_description
1 polymer ?
#
loop_
_entity_poly.entity_id
_entity_poly.type
_entity_poly.pdbx_seq_one_letter_code
_entity_poly.pdbx_strand_id
1 'polypeptide(L)'
;MGIIGPHEGKELDLMLKGLKNLALFYTDYNIPYGFIPYLENGFFKIKKVRTIDSNGNNFYYYIIYTKKHKRKAKKLSILLKKSTNFFNLNYERKIGKLLGYSKEDIEFYIKTCISNYIN
;
A
#
# COMPACT_ATOMS: atom_id res chain seq x y z
N MET A 1 -13.71 10.95 -7.77
CA MET A 1 -12.32 10.44 -7.67
C MET A 1 -12.34 9.37 -6.61
N GLY A 2 -12.02 8.13 -6.96
CA GLY A 2 -11.98 6.99 -6.02
C GLY A 2 -13.03 5.91 -6.33
N ILE A 3 -12.66 4.90 -7.12
CA ILE A 3 -13.33 3.60 -7.20
C ILE A 3 -12.24 2.54 -7.38
N ILE A 4 -11.52 2.29 -6.28
CA ILE A 4 -10.68 1.14 -5.93
C ILE A 4 -9.98 0.38 -7.09
N GLY A 5 -8.70 0.72 -7.24
CA GLY A 5 -7.59 -0.07 -7.79
C GLY A 5 -6.29 0.66 -7.42
N PRO A 6 -5.08 0.06 -7.52
CA PRO A 6 -3.82 0.77 -7.28
C PRO A 6 -3.69 1.95 -8.27
N HIS A 7 -4.22 3.12 -7.87
CA HIS A 7 -4.44 4.39 -8.59
C HIS A 7 -4.31 4.41 -10.12
N GLU A 8 -4.64 3.34 -10.82
CA GLU A 8 -4.49 3.19 -12.27
C GLU A 8 -3.12 3.68 -12.80
N GLY A 9 -2.04 3.53 -12.01
CA GLY A 9 -0.70 4.03 -12.36
C GLY A 9 -0.42 5.51 -12.03
N LYS A 10 -1.32 6.22 -11.33
CA LYS A 10 -1.16 7.62 -10.92
C LYS A 10 -0.34 7.79 -9.64
N GLU A 11 0.06 6.70 -8.96
CA GLU A 11 0.84 6.79 -7.72
C GLU A 11 2.10 7.62 -7.86
N LEU A 12 2.82 7.46 -8.98
CA LEU A 12 4.05 8.18 -9.23
C LEU A 12 3.82 9.68 -9.26
N ASP A 13 2.87 10.13 -10.08
CA ASP A 13 2.51 11.55 -10.23
C ASP A 13 2.04 12.16 -8.89
N LEU A 14 1.18 11.44 -8.16
CA LEU A 14 0.72 11.88 -6.84
C LEU A 14 1.87 11.99 -5.83
N MET A 15 2.83 11.08 -5.87
CA MET A 15 4.00 11.13 -4.99
C MET A 15 4.96 12.25 -5.38
N LEU A 16 5.16 12.51 -6.67
CA LEU A 16 5.98 13.63 -7.16
C LEU A 16 5.38 14.99 -6.80
N LYS A 17 4.05 15.11 -6.86
CA LYS A 17 3.29 16.31 -6.42
C LYS A 17 3.20 16.46 -4.90
N GLY A 18 3.69 15.48 -4.12
CA GLY A 18 3.61 15.49 -2.66
C GLY A 18 2.20 15.23 -2.10
N LEU A 19 1.24 14.84 -2.94
CA LEU A 19 -0.13 14.53 -2.58
C LEU A 19 -0.25 13.14 -1.94
N LYS A 20 0.68 12.24 -2.28
CA LYS A 20 0.77 10.89 -1.70
C LYS A 20 2.15 10.67 -1.07
N ASN A 21 2.16 10.15 0.15
CA ASN A 21 3.40 9.99 0.92
C ASN A 21 4.08 8.62 0.69
N LEU A 22 3.28 7.60 0.39
CA LEU A 22 3.68 6.20 0.31
C LEU A 22 2.93 5.55 -0.85
N ALA A 23 3.58 4.70 -1.64
CA ALA A 23 2.91 3.75 -2.53
C ALA A 23 3.18 2.32 -2.04
N LEU A 24 2.23 1.42 -2.28
CA LEU A 24 2.28 0.03 -1.85
C LEU A 24 2.03 -0.86 -3.06
N PHE A 25 2.98 -1.74 -3.34
CA PHE A 25 2.90 -2.80 -4.34
C PHE A 25 3.13 -4.15 -3.67
N TYR A 26 2.87 -5.24 -4.37
CA TYR A 26 2.99 -6.59 -3.83
C TYR A 26 3.55 -7.57 -4.87
N THR A 27 3.91 -8.78 -4.46
CA THR A 27 4.59 -9.78 -5.31
C THR A 27 3.91 -10.02 -6.65
N ASP A 28 2.59 -10.00 -6.71
CA ASP A 28 1.82 -10.27 -7.93
C ASP A 28 1.67 -9.04 -8.83
N TYR A 29 2.22 -7.88 -8.43
CA TYR A 29 2.14 -6.63 -9.15
C TYR A 29 3.51 -5.95 -9.26
N ASN A 30 4.05 -5.91 -10.48
CA ASN A 30 5.32 -5.25 -10.76
C ASN A 30 5.26 -3.76 -10.40
N ILE A 31 6.36 -3.26 -9.82
CA ILE A 31 6.52 -1.82 -9.61
C ILE A 31 6.54 -1.15 -10.99
N PRO A 32 5.69 -0.13 -11.25
CA PRO A 32 5.67 0.52 -12.55
C PRO A 32 7.03 1.08 -12.95
N TYR A 33 7.43 0.90 -14.21
CA TYR A 33 8.74 1.33 -14.73
C TYR A 33 9.06 2.82 -14.47
N GLY A 34 8.03 3.68 -14.42
CA GLY A 34 8.19 5.10 -14.11
C GLY A 34 8.81 5.37 -12.72
N PHE A 35 8.74 4.44 -11.76
CA PHE A 35 9.41 4.58 -10.47
C PHE A 35 10.92 4.32 -10.54
N ILE A 36 11.39 3.56 -11.53
CA ILE A 36 12.78 3.05 -11.57
C ILE A 36 13.81 4.19 -11.54
N PRO A 37 13.74 5.23 -12.39
CA PRO A 37 14.73 6.30 -12.37
C PRO A 37 14.84 7.00 -11.01
N TYR A 38 13.71 7.15 -10.32
CA TYR A 38 13.64 7.77 -8.98
C TYR A 38 14.09 6.85 -7.85
N LEU A 39 14.03 5.53 -8.04
CA LEU A 39 14.57 4.56 -7.09
C LEU A 39 16.10 4.47 -7.23
N GLU A 40 16.59 4.44 -8.47
CA GLU A 40 18.02 4.37 -8.80
C GLU A 40 18.77 5.62 -8.36
N ASN A 41 18.22 6.82 -8.62
CA ASN A 41 18.83 8.08 -8.15
C ASN A 41 18.61 8.33 -6.64
N GLY A 42 17.86 7.46 -5.96
CA GLY A 42 17.63 7.52 -4.51
C GLY A 42 16.63 8.58 -4.03
N PHE A 43 15.91 9.25 -4.94
CA PHE A 43 14.80 10.16 -4.61
C PHE A 43 13.71 9.45 -3.81
N PHE A 44 13.29 8.28 -4.30
CA PHE A 44 12.48 7.34 -3.54
C PHE A 44 13.34 6.26 -2.90
N LYS A 45 12.81 5.68 -1.84
CA LYS A 45 13.34 4.49 -1.18
C LYS A 45 12.27 3.42 -1.19
N ILE A 46 12.73 2.17 -1.24
CA ILE A 46 11.87 0.99 -1.20
C ILE A 46 12.10 0.23 0.11
N LYS A 47 11.02 -0.23 0.73
CA LYS A 47 11.05 -1.16 1.84
C LYS A 47 10.29 -2.42 1.48
N LYS A 48 11.03 -3.54 1.37
CA LYS A 48 10.47 -4.87 1.20
C LYS A 48 9.99 -5.41 2.55
N VAL A 49 8.78 -5.95 2.58
CA VAL A 49 8.16 -6.56 3.77
C VAL A 49 7.72 -7.95 3.39
N ARG A 50 8.36 -8.98 3.96
CA ARG A 50 7.95 -10.37 3.81
C ARG A 50 6.79 -10.69 4.74
N THR A 51 5.83 -11.45 4.22
CA THR A 51 4.76 -12.11 4.95
C THR A 51 4.50 -13.50 4.37
N ILE A 52 3.50 -14.18 4.91
CA ILE A 52 2.96 -15.46 4.46
C ILE A 52 1.51 -15.22 4.03
N ASP A 53 1.11 -15.76 2.89
CA ASP A 53 -0.29 -15.74 2.43
C ASP A 53 -1.13 -16.83 3.13
N SER A 54 -2.42 -16.91 2.80
CA SER A 54 -3.33 -17.92 3.35
C SER A 54 -2.93 -19.37 3.00
N ASN A 55 -2.11 -19.56 1.97
CA ASN A 55 -1.66 -20.86 1.48
C ASN A 55 -0.28 -21.25 2.05
N GLY A 56 0.32 -20.43 2.92
CA GLY A 56 1.65 -20.69 3.47
C GLY A 56 2.80 -20.23 2.58
N ASN A 57 2.54 -19.58 1.46
CA ASN A 57 3.57 -19.11 0.53
C ASN A 57 4.15 -17.76 0.93
N ASN A 58 5.37 -17.50 0.48
CA ASN A 58 6.01 -16.20 0.68
C ASN A 58 5.32 -15.11 -0.15
N PHE A 59 4.78 -14.11 0.54
CA PHE A 59 4.22 -12.92 -0.07
C PHE A 59 5.04 -11.70 0.32
N TYR A 60 5.28 -10.78 -0.62
CA TYR A 60 6.07 -9.59 -0.36
C TYR A 60 5.29 -8.33 -0.67
N TYR A 61 5.33 -7.37 0.25
CA TYR A 61 4.93 -5.99 0.00
C TYR A 61 6.16 -5.13 -0.29
N TYR A 62 6.00 -4.20 -1.23
CA TYR A 62 6.98 -3.19 -1.59
C TYR A 62 6.40 -1.80 -1.27
N ILE A 63 6.94 -1.16 -0.24
CA ILE A 63 6.54 0.19 0.14
C ILE A 63 7.53 1.18 -0.47
N ILE A 64 7.07 2.02 -1.39
CA ILE A 64 7.84 3.13 -1.95
C ILE A 64 7.53 4.40 -1.17
N TYR A 65 8.56 5.17 -0.80
CA TYR A 65 8.43 6.37 0.02
C TYR A 65 9.55 7.38 -0.25
N THR A 66 9.30 8.66 -0.03
CA THR A 66 10.37 9.68 0.04
C THR A 66 11.11 9.60 1.37
N LYS A 67 12.39 9.99 1.42
CA LYS A 67 13.23 9.94 2.64
C LYS A 67 12.56 10.59 3.86
N LYS A 68 11.81 11.69 3.66
CA LYS A 68 11.03 12.40 4.70
C LYS A 68 9.96 11.54 5.36
N HIS A 69 9.43 10.53 4.67
CA HIS A 69 8.33 9.68 5.14
C HIS A 69 8.77 8.29 5.64
N LYS A 70 10.07 8.09 5.91
CA LYS A 70 10.62 6.84 6.46
C LYS A 70 9.87 6.33 7.71
N ARG A 71 9.43 7.23 8.60
CA ARG A 71 8.63 6.87 9.79
C ARG A 71 7.26 6.32 9.43
N LYS A 72 6.57 6.93 8.45
CA LYS A 72 5.27 6.44 7.95
C LYS A 72 5.43 5.06 7.28
N ALA A 73 6.47 4.87 6.47
CA ALA A 73 6.79 3.59 5.84
C ALA A 73 7.08 2.48 6.88
N LYS A 74 7.83 2.80 7.96
CA LYS A 74 8.05 1.87 9.07
C LYS A 74 6.73 1.49 9.75
N LYS A 75 5.86 2.46 10.03
CA LYS A 75 4.54 2.20 10.63
C LYS A 75 3.67 1.31 9.74
N LEU A 76 3.63 1.59 8.44
CA LEU A 76 2.91 0.76 7.47
C LEU A 76 3.45 -0.67 7.45
N SER A 77 4.77 -0.86 7.45
CA SER A 77 5.37 -2.21 7.45
C SER A 77 5.00 -3.04 8.69
N ILE A 78 4.83 -2.41 9.85
CA ILE A 78 4.41 -3.08 11.08
C ILE A 78 2.93 -3.45 10.99
N LEU A 79 2.09 -2.58 10.44
CA LEU A 79 0.66 -2.84 10.25
C LEU A 79 0.42 -4.00 9.27
N LEU A 80 1.11 -4.01 8.13
CA LEU A 80 0.99 -5.08 7.14
C LEU A 80 1.33 -6.46 7.72
N LYS A 81 2.37 -6.55 8.56
CA LYS A 81 2.72 -7.81 9.26
C LYS A 81 1.69 -8.23 10.32
N LYS A 82 0.88 -7.29 10.81
CA LYS A 82 -0.16 -7.58 11.82
C LYS A 82 -1.49 -7.93 11.16
N SER A 83 -1.76 -7.41 9.96
CA SER A 83 -3.01 -7.66 9.22
C SER A 83 -2.97 -8.96 8.40
N THR A 84 -1.83 -9.63 8.30
CA THR A 84 -1.67 -10.80 7.43
C THR A 84 -2.38 -12.07 7.86
N ASN A 85 -2.71 -12.20 9.15
CA ASN A 85 -3.38 -13.41 9.63
C ASN A 85 -4.91 -13.26 9.70
N PHE A 86 -5.43 -12.04 9.72
CA PHE A 86 -6.87 -11.80 9.85
C PHE A 86 -7.24 -10.43 9.32
N PHE A 87 -8.35 -10.37 8.56
CA PHE A 87 -8.91 -9.11 8.08
C PHE A 87 -9.41 -8.30 9.28
N ASN A 88 -8.65 -7.26 9.64
CA ASN A 88 -8.97 -6.41 10.77
C ASN A 88 -9.33 -5.02 10.29
N LEU A 89 -10.61 -4.65 10.44
CA LEU A 89 -11.16 -3.37 9.98
C LEU A 89 -10.35 -2.16 10.49
N ASN A 90 -9.83 -2.22 11.72
CA ASN A 90 -9.05 -1.13 12.29
C ASN A 90 -7.64 -1.04 11.67
N TYR A 91 -7.05 -2.16 11.25
CA TYR A 91 -5.81 -2.15 10.49
C TYR A 91 -6.02 -1.67 9.07
N GLU A 92 -7.06 -2.11 8.38
CA GLU A 92 -7.39 -1.65 7.03
C GLU A 92 -7.61 -0.13 6.98
N ARG A 93 -8.37 0.42 7.93
CA ARG A 93 -8.54 1.88 8.04
C ARG A 93 -7.22 2.62 8.23
N LYS A 94 -6.34 2.08 9.08
CA LYS A 94 -5.01 2.68 9.34
C LYS A 94 -4.09 2.57 8.12
N ILE A 95 -4.14 1.45 7.41
CA ILE A 95 -3.39 1.22 6.18
C ILE A 95 -3.86 2.21 5.11
N GLY A 96 -5.17 2.28 4.85
CA GLY A 96 -5.74 3.19 3.85
C GLY A 96 -5.39 4.66 4.13
N LYS A 97 -5.49 5.09 5.39
CA LYS A 97 -5.10 6.46 5.80
C LYS A 97 -3.61 6.74 5.60
N LEU A 98 -2.74 5.75 5.83
CA LEU A 98 -1.30 5.91 5.59
C LEU A 98 -0.96 6.00 4.10
N LEU A 99 -1.73 5.32 3.26
CA LEU A 99 -1.61 5.37 1.81
C LEU A 99 -2.23 6.64 1.20
N GLY A 100 -3.00 7.41 1.98
CA GLY A 100 -3.57 8.67 1.54
C GLY A 100 -4.94 8.54 0.86
N TYR A 101 -5.65 7.42 1.07
CA TYR A 101 -7.04 7.29 0.62
C TYR A 101 -7.97 8.16 1.47
N SER A 102 -9.08 8.60 0.85
CA SER A 102 -10.16 9.30 1.54
C SER A 102 -10.88 8.36 2.52
N LYS A 103 -11.61 8.91 3.48
CA LYS A 103 -12.37 8.08 4.43
C LYS A 103 -13.43 7.27 3.69
N GLU A 104 -14.05 7.89 2.70
CA GLU A 104 -15.11 7.33 1.87
C GLU A 104 -14.59 6.12 1.07
N ASP A 105 -13.43 6.25 0.43
CA ASP A 105 -12.78 5.16 -0.31
C ASP A 105 -12.40 3.99 0.60
N ILE A 106 -11.90 4.30 1.80
CA ILE A 106 -11.50 3.29 2.78
C ILE A 106 -12.71 2.48 3.24
N GLU A 107 -13.81 3.16 3.62
CA GLU A 107 -15.00 2.46 4.07
C GLU A 107 -15.68 1.70 2.92
N PHE A 108 -15.65 2.23 1.70
CA PHE A 108 -16.15 1.51 0.52
C PHE A 108 -15.34 0.23 0.28
N TYR A 109 -14.01 0.29 0.34
CA TYR A 109 -13.15 -0.89 0.22
C TYR A 109 -13.46 -1.94 1.28
N ILE A 110 -13.55 -1.51 2.54
CA ILE A 110 -13.85 -2.41 3.66
C ILE A 110 -15.21 -3.09 3.46
N LYS A 111 -16.24 -2.34 3.03
CA LYS A 111 -17.57 -2.91 2.73
C LYS A 111 -17.51 -3.95 1.61
N THR A 112 -16.79 -3.67 0.52
CA THR A 112 -16.62 -4.61 -0.59
C THR A 112 -15.93 -5.90 -0.15
N CYS A 113 -14.86 -5.80 0.66
CA CYS A 113 -14.19 -6.99 1.21
C CYS A 113 -15.13 -7.82 2.10
N ILE A 114 -15.93 -7.19 2.97
CA ILE A 114 -16.89 -7.91 3.83
C ILE A 114 -17.97 -8.58 2.98
N SER A 115 -18.51 -7.88 1.97
CA SER A 115 -19.56 -8.42 1.11
C SER A 115 -19.10 -9.65 0.33
N ASN A 116 -17.83 -9.70 -0.07
CA ASN A 116 -17.25 -10.86 -0.77
C ASN A 116 -16.95 -12.05 0.15
N TYR A 117 -17.03 -11.88 1.47
CA TYR A 117 -16.86 -12.96 2.46
C TYR A 117 -18.18 -13.62 2.87
N ILE A 118 -19.33 -13.01 2.54
CA ILE A 118 -20.67 -13.47 2.92
C ILE A 118 -21.38 -14.21 1.78
N ASN A 119 -20.84 -14.15 0.55
CA ASN A 119 -21.25 -14.96 -0.59
C ASN A 119 -20.26 -16.09 -0.83
#